data_AF-A0A8C5Z4F6-F1
#
_entry.id   AF-A0A8C5Z4F6-F1
#
_cell.length_a   1.000
_cell.length_b   1.000
_cell.length_c   1.000
_cell.angle_alpha   90.00
_cell.angle_beta   90.00
_cell.angle_gamma   90.00
#
_symmetry.space_group_name_H-M   'P 1'
#
loop_
_entity.id
_entity.type
_entity.pdbx_description
1 polymer ?
#
loop_
_entity_poly.entity_id
_entity_poly.type
_entity_poly.pdbx_seq_one_letter_code
_entity_poly.pdbx_strand_id
1 'polypeptide(L)'
;KEHQSDAGGNAALPGPAALGCARCGRPLAFLLQVYAPLPGRADAFHRCLFLFCCREPPCCAGLRVFRNQLPRKNEFYSYEPPSENPSPETESVCLQLRSGAHLCRVCGCLGPKTCSRCHQAHYCSKEHQTLDWRLGHKQACTQDHLDHTVPDHNFLFPEFEIVIETEEEIVPEVVEKEEDFEITGSMGKESEELDSMAKHESREDNIFQKFKAQIALEPEQILRYGRGTEPIWISGENIPQEEDIPNCPCGAKRIFEFQVMPQLLNHLKADRLGKSVDWGILAVFTCAENCSLGTGYTEEFVWKQDVTDTP
;
A
#
# COMPACT_ATOMS: atom_id res chain seq x y z
N LYS A 1 14.34 -0.90 -5.28
CA LYS A 1 14.38 0.56 -5.59
C LYS A 1 14.33 0.91 -7.09
N GLU A 2 14.66 -0.01 -8.00
CA GLU A 2 14.88 0.30 -9.42
C GLU A 2 13.60 0.54 -10.26
N HIS A 3 12.42 0.19 -9.77
CA HIS A 3 11.17 0.34 -10.54
C HIS A 3 10.40 1.63 -10.24
N GLN A 4 10.77 2.38 -9.19
CA GLN A 4 10.28 3.74 -8.96
C GLN A 4 11.10 4.79 -9.72
N SER A 5 12.31 4.45 -10.15
CA SER A 5 13.26 5.39 -10.75
C SER A 5 13.08 5.64 -12.24
N ASP A 6 12.23 4.91 -12.97
CA ASP A 6 12.05 5.17 -14.41
C ASP A 6 10.64 5.66 -14.78
N ALA A 7 9.62 5.54 -13.92
CA ALA A 7 8.28 6.02 -14.23
C ALA A 7 8.11 7.53 -13.93
N GLY A 8 8.61 8.42 -14.80
CA GLY A 8 8.38 9.86 -14.62
C GLY A 8 8.77 10.74 -15.80
N GLY A 9 7.80 11.12 -16.61
CA GLY A 9 7.93 12.15 -17.65
C GLY A 9 6.56 12.73 -17.96
N ASN A 10 6.52 14.06 -17.94
CA ASN A 10 5.36 14.98 -17.89
C ASN A 10 4.24 14.70 -16.87
N ALA A 11 4.13 13.49 -16.35
CA ALA A 11 3.50 13.13 -15.10
C ALA A 11 4.33 13.66 -13.93
N ALA A 12 3.84 14.66 -13.21
CA ALA A 12 4.51 15.14 -12.01
C ALA A 12 4.49 14.01 -10.96
N LEU A 13 5.67 13.57 -10.52
CA LEU A 13 5.79 12.71 -9.35
C LEU A 13 5.02 13.34 -8.18
N PRO A 14 4.35 12.54 -7.33
CA PRO A 14 3.70 13.07 -6.14
C PRO A 14 4.70 13.88 -5.32
N GLY A 15 4.39 15.17 -5.13
CA GLY A 15 5.25 16.07 -4.38
C GLY A 15 5.25 15.75 -2.88
N PRO A 16 6.16 16.35 -2.10
CA PRO A 16 6.25 16.10 -0.66
C PRO A 16 4.94 16.31 0.11
N ALA A 17 4.09 17.25 -0.32
CA ALA A 17 2.78 17.49 0.28
C ALA A 17 1.81 16.31 0.05
N ALA A 18 1.80 15.71 -1.14
CA ALA A 18 0.97 14.56 -1.47
C ALA A 18 1.45 13.28 -0.77
N LEU A 19 2.75 13.18 -0.46
CA LEU A 19 3.35 12.07 0.28
C LEU A 19 3.58 12.39 1.77
N GLY A 20 2.81 13.33 2.31
CA GLY A 20 2.77 13.65 3.73
C GLY A 20 1.63 12.90 4.43
N CYS A 21 1.88 12.48 5.67
CA CYS A 21 0.82 11.92 6.51
C CYS A 21 -0.26 12.98 6.80
N ALA A 22 -1.52 12.65 6.57
CA ALA A 22 -2.64 13.57 6.83
C ALA A 22 -2.76 13.98 8.31
N ARG A 23 -2.24 13.17 9.25
CA ARG A 23 -2.30 13.44 10.70
C ARG A 23 -1.12 14.28 11.19
N CYS A 24 0.11 13.86 10.90
CA CYS A 24 1.32 14.50 11.46
C CYS A 24 2.15 15.31 10.45
N GLY A 25 1.80 15.27 9.16
CA GLY A 25 2.52 15.95 8.09
C GLY A 25 3.89 15.36 7.73
N ARG A 26 4.38 14.33 8.45
CA ARG A 26 5.67 13.72 8.18
C ARG A 26 5.65 12.89 6.88
N PRO A 27 6.79 12.74 6.19
CA PRO A 27 6.88 11.92 4.99
C PRO A 27 6.42 10.48 5.25
N LEU A 28 5.67 9.93 4.31
CA LEU A 28 5.26 8.54 4.33
C LEU A 28 6.39 7.64 3.83
N ALA A 29 6.46 6.43 4.37
CA ALA A 29 7.33 5.37 3.88
C ALA A 29 6.59 4.58 2.80
N PHE A 30 7.29 4.21 1.74
CA PHE A 30 6.77 3.31 0.71
C PHE A 30 6.58 1.91 1.32
N LEU A 31 5.37 1.35 1.21
CA LEU A 31 5.01 0.06 1.79
C LEU A 31 5.05 -1.06 0.75
N LEU A 32 4.33 -0.91 -0.36
CA LEU A 32 4.31 -1.91 -1.43
C LEU A 32 3.90 -1.30 -2.78
N GLN A 33 4.20 -2.04 -3.84
CA GLN A 33 3.77 -1.76 -5.20
C GLN A 33 3.10 -3.01 -5.78
N VAL A 34 1.97 -2.82 -6.47
CA VAL A 34 1.26 -3.87 -7.19
C VAL A 34 1.20 -3.51 -8.67
N TYR A 35 1.66 -4.40 -9.54
CA TYR A 35 1.46 -4.30 -10.99
C TYR A 35 0.10 -4.92 -11.35
N ALA A 36 -0.83 -4.08 -11.80
CA ALA A 36 -2.23 -4.43 -11.99
C ALA A 36 -2.75 -3.92 -13.35
N PRO A 37 -2.25 -4.48 -14.47
CA PRO A 37 -2.67 -4.09 -15.81
C PRO A 37 -4.16 -4.37 -16.03
N LEU A 38 -4.81 -3.57 -16.88
CA LEU A 38 -6.20 -3.82 -17.27
C LEU A 38 -6.27 -4.29 -18.73
N PRO A 39 -6.61 -5.58 -18.98
CA PRO A 39 -6.84 -6.08 -20.33
C PRO A 39 -7.87 -5.22 -21.06
N GLY A 40 -7.60 -4.88 -22.32
CA GLY A 40 -8.49 -4.03 -23.13
C GLY A 40 -8.35 -2.51 -22.89
N ARG A 41 -7.51 -2.07 -21.95
CA ARG A 41 -7.19 -0.65 -21.75
C ARG A 41 -5.75 -0.33 -22.15
N ALA A 42 -5.60 0.23 -23.35
CA ALA A 42 -4.28 0.54 -23.91
C ALA A 42 -3.47 1.55 -23.08
N ASP A 43 -4.14 2.43 -22.35
CA ASP A 43 -3.57 3.43 -21.43
C ASP A 43 -3.18 2.84 -20.06
N ALA A 44 -3.51 1.58 -19.80
CA ALA A 44 -3.32 0.89 -18.53
C ALA A 44 -2.48 -0.39 -18.66
N PHE A 45 -1.57 -0.42 -19.64
CA PHE A 45 -0.63 -1.52 -19.77
C PHE A 45 0.33 -1.55 -18.58
N HIS A 46 1.01 -0.44 -18.29
CA HIS A 46 1.86 -0.28 -17.12
C HIS A 46 1.09 0.38 -15.98
N ARG A 47 0.02 -0.29 -15.52
CA ARG A 47 -0.79 0.20 -14.40
C ARG A 47 -0.24 -0.34 -13.09
N CYS A 48 0.21 0.57 -12.23
CA CYS A 48 0.80 0.27 -10.94
C CYS A 48 0.07 0.99 -9.82
N LEU A 49 -0.12 0.31 -8.70
CA LEU A 49 -0.64 0.88 -7.46
C LEU A 49 0.48 0.92 -6.42
N PHE A 50 0.65 2.06 -5.77
CA PHE A 50 1.69 2.31 -4.78
C PHE A 50 1.04 2.66 -3.45
N LEU A 51 1.33 1.89 -2.41
CA LEU A 51 0.83 2.12 -1.07
C LEU A 51 1.93 2.69 -0.19
N PHE A 52 1.61 3.70 0.61
CA PHE A 52 2.51 4.38 1.52
C PHE A 52 1.90 4.45 2.91
N CYS A 53 2.71 4.37 3.96
CA CYS A 53 2.24 4.43 5.34
C CYS A 53 3.10 5.35 6.22
N CYS A 54 2.47 5.96 7.23
CA CYS A 54 3.18 6.71 8.25
C CYS A 54 3.72 5.74 9.31
N ARG A 55 4.95 6.01 9.74
CA ARG A 55 5.67 5.20 10.73
C ARG A 55 5.73 5.86 12.10
N GLU A 56 5.09 7.01 12.28
CA GLU A 56 5.17 7.76 13.52
C GLU A 56 3.96 7.48 14.43
N PRO A 57 4.14 7.09 15.70
CA PRO A 57 3.05 7.01 16.66
C PRO A 57 2.42 8.40 16.94
N PRO A 58 1.09 8.50 17.16
CA PRO A 58 0.07 7.44 17.05
C PRO A 58 -0.47 7.30 15.61
N CYS A 59 0.21 7.87 14.62
CA CYS A 59 -0.18 7.84 13.21
C CYS A 59 0.25 6.55 12.50
N CYS A 60 0.75 5.54 13.21
CA CYS A 60 1.13 4.26 12.64
C CYS A 60 0.00 3.76 11.72
N ALA A 61 0.30 3.57 10.44
CA ALA A 61 -0.68 3.28 9.37
C ALA A 61 -1.60 4.45 8.96
N GLY A 62 -1.13 5.70 9.01
CA GLY A 62 -1.68 6.77 8.17
C GLY A 62 -1.34 6.46 6.72
N LEU A 63 -2.32 6.04 5.93
CA LEU A 63 -2.12 5.43 4.62
C LEU A 63 -2.44 6.40 3.47
N ARG A 64 -1.73 6.22 2.35
CA ARG A 64 -2.07 6.83 1.05
C ARG A 64 -1.78 5.84 -0.06
N VAL A 65 -2.66 5.78 -1.05
CA VAL A 65 -2.49 4.94 -2.23
C VAL A 65 -2.55 5.78 -3.50
N PHE A 66 -1.64 5.51 -4.42
CA PHE A 66 -1.58 6.18 -5.71
C PHE A 66 -1.59 5.17 -6.83
N ARG A 67 -2.41 5.42 -7.85
CA ARG A 67 -2.37 4.70 -9.12
C ARG A 67 -1.57 5.52 -10.14
N ASN A 68 -0.63 4.88 -10.80
CA ASN A 68 -0.03 5.35 -12.05
C ASN A 68 -0.45 4.39 -13.17
N GLN A 69 -0.63 4.92 -14.37
CA GLN A 69 -0.81 4.09 -15.55
C GLN A 69 -0.18 4.72 -16.79
N LEU A 70 0.48 3.88 -17.57
CA LEU A 70 1.12 4.26 -18.81
C LEU A 70 0.75 3.26 -19.92
N PRO A 71 0.66 3.72 -21.17
CA PRO A 71 0.52 2.83 -22.30
C PRO A 71 1.76 1.98 -22.52
N ARG A 72 1.64 0.87 -23.28
CA ARG A 72 2.79 -0.02 -23.58
C ARG A 72 3.97 0.73 -24.18
N LYS A 73 3.70 1.55 -25.20
CA LYS A 73 4.70 2.43 -25.81
C LYS A 73 4.73 3.73 -25.02
N ASN A 74 5.80 3.95 -24.28
CA ASN A 74 6.03 5.16 -23.48
C ASN A 74 7.54 5.48 -23.42
N GLU A 75 7.91 6.59 -22.77
CA GLU A 75 9.29 7.08 -22.72
C GLU A 75 10.13 6.44 -21.59
N PHE A 76 9.52 5.61 -20.74
CA PHE A 76 10.09 5.11 -19.49
C PHE A 76 10.52 3.65 -19.60
N TYR A 77 9.66 2.84 -20.18
CA TYR A 77 9.85 1.40 -20.31
C TYR A 77 10.20 1.06 -21.74
N SER A 78 11.16 0.15 -21.89
CA SER A 78 11.41 -0.49 -23.18
C SER A 78 10.13 -1.17 -23.68
N TYR A 79 9.93 -1.10 -25.00
CA TYR A 79 8.85 -1.84 -25.64
C TYR A 79 9.07 -3.36 -25.57
N GLU A 80 10.31 -3.80 -25.44
CA GLU A 80 10.68 -5.20 -25.27
C GLU A 80 11.01 -5.48 -23.80
N PRO A 81 10.60 -6.64 -23.26
CA PRO A 81 10.94 -7.01 -21.90
C PRO A 81 12.48 -7.08 -21.73
N PRO A 82 13.02 -6.71 -20.56
CA PRO A 82 14.43 -6.91 -20.26
C PRO A 82 14.79 -8.39 -20.30
N SER A 83 16.03 -8.71 -20.66
CA SER A 83 16.53 -10.09 -20.67
C SER A 83 16.65 -10.64 -19.24
N GLU A 84 16.34 -11.92 -19.05
CA GLU A 84 16.42 -12.61 -17.75
C GLU A 84 17.83 -12.64 -17.14
N ASN A 85 18.88 -12.41 -17.96
CA ASN A 85 20.28 -12.33 -17.53
C ASN A 85 20.85 -10.92 -17.77
N PRO A 86 20.65 -9.96 -16.85
CA PRO A 86 21.21 -8.62 -16.99
C PRO A 86 22.74 -8.64 -16.85
N SER A 87 23.44 -7.83 -17.65
CA SER A 87 24.87 -7.56 -17.44
C SER A 87 25.06 -6.74 -16.14
N PRO A 88 26.11 -7.00 -15.33
CA PRO A 88 26.33 -6.38 -14.01
C PRO A 88 26.66 -4.87 -14.03
N GLU A 89 26.48 -4.16 -15.15
CA GLU A 89 27.09 -2.84 -15.37
C GLU A 89 26.25 -1.62 -14.95
N THR A 90 25.16 -1.75 -14.20
CA THR A 90 24.31 -0.56 -13.93
C THR A 90 23.67 -0.42 -12.55
N GLU A 91 24.25 -0.99 -11.49
CA GLU A 91 23.75 -0.78 -10.11
C GLU A 91 24.22 0.54 -9.46
N SER A 92 24.36 1.62 -10.24
CA SER A 92 24.57 2.95 -9.64
C SER A 92 23.22 3.56 -9.31
N VAL A 93 22.95 3.78 -8.02
CA VAL A 93 21.74 4.47 -7.55
C VAL A 93 21.76 5.91 -8.05
N CYS A 94 21.15 6.15 -9.21
CA CYS A 94 21.01 7.51 -9.74
C CYS A 94 19.89 8.22 -8.99
N LEU A 95 20.26 9.16 -8.10
CA LEU A 95 19.31 10.01 -7.37
C LEU A 95 18.79 11.19 -8.21
N GLN A 96 18.96 11.13 -9.52
CA GLN A 96 18.40 12.06 -10.48
C GLN A 96 17.76 11.29 -11.62
N LEU A 97 16.50 11.60 -11.89
CA LEU A 97 15.76 11.00 -13.00
C LEU A 97 16.22 11.58 -14.34
N ARG A 98 15.94 10.86 -15.43
CA ARG A 98 16.16 11.35 -16.80
C ARG A 98 15.43 12.67 -17.10
N SER A 99 14.32 12.92 -16.40
CA SER A 99 13.58 14.18 -16.44
C SER A 99 14.29 15.35 -15.75
N GLY A 100 15.43 15.12 -15.11
CA GLY A 100 16.16 16.08 -14.30
C GLY A 100 15.65 16.20 -12.86
N ALA A 101 14.54 15.54 -12.51
CA ALA A 101 13.99 15.55 -11.16
C ALA A 101 14.94 14.85 -10.18
N HIS A 102 15.25 15.52 -9.07
CA HIS A 102 16.10 14.95 -8.03
C HIS A 102 15.28 14.17 -6.99
N LEU A 103 15.83 13.06 -6.54
CA LEU A 103 15.22 12.17 -5.56
C LEU A 103 15.79 12.42 -4.16
N CYS A 104 14.94 12.20 -3.16
CA CYS A 104 15.30 12.30 -1.77
C CYS A 104 16.27 11.18 -1.41
N ARG A 105 17.43 11.54 -0.85
CA ARG A 105 18.44 10.58 -0.38
C ARG A 105 17.93 9.55 0.63
N VAL A 106 16.87 9.86 1.37
CA VAL A 106 16.33 8.98 2.42
C VAL A 106 15.25 8.04 1.88
N CYS A 107 14.28 8.56 1.13
CA CYS A 107 13.08 7.80 0.76
C CYS A 107 12.93 7.54 -0.74
N GLY A 108 13.79 8.09 -1.59
CA GLY A 108 13.69 7.93 -3.05
C GLY A 108 12.55 8.70 -3.72
N CYS A 109 11.66 9.36 -2.97
CA CYS A 109 10.60 10.22 -3.53
C CYS A 109 11.15 11.57 -4.02
N LEU A 110 10.33 12.38 -4.70
CA LEU A 110 10.74 13.71 -5.19
C LEU A 110 11.37 14.59 -4.09
N GLY A 111 12.58 15.06 -4.33
CA GLY A 111 13.41 15.84 -3.41
C GLY A 111 13.66 17.28 -3.87
N PRO A 112 12.67 18.19 -3.77
CA PRO A 112 12.83 19.56 -4.27
C PRO A 112 13.75 20.42 -3.41
N LYS A 113 14.08 20.01 -2.18
CA LYS A 113 14.97 20.76 -1.29
C LYS A 113 16.40 20.28 -1.49
N THR A 114 17.34 21.21 -1.60
CA THR A 114 18.76 20.91 -1.75
C THR A 114 19.54 21.31 -0.49
N CYS A 115 20.56 20.53 -0.12
CA CYS A 115 21.49 20.90 0.93
C CYS A 115 22.17 22.23 0.60
N SER A 116 22.02 23.22 1.47
CA SER A 116 22.57 24.57 1.27
C SER A 116 24.10 24.65 1.38
N ARG A 117 24.77 23.55 1.74
CA ARG A 117 26.23 23.50 1.91
C ARG A 117 26.93 22.90 0.69
N CYS A 118 26.48 21.73 0.22
CA CYS A 118 27.11 21.07 -0.93
C CYS A 118 26.35 21.25 -2.24
N HIS A 119 25.07 21.66 -2.19
CA HIS A 119 24.19 21.76 -3.36
C HIS A 119 23.98 20.46 -4.17
N GLN A 120 24.45 19.31 -3.67
CA GLN A 120 24.36 18.01 -4.35
C GLN A 120 23.35 17.04 -3.71
N ALA A 121 23.07 17.19 -2.41
CA ALA A 121 22.16 16.31 -1.69
C ALA A 121 20.73 16.86 -1.70
N HIS A 122 19.76 16.02 -2.08
CA HIS A 122 18.35 16.40 -2.23
C HIS A 122 17.44 15.68 -1.23
N TYR A 123 16.38 16.37 -0.81
CA TYR A 123 15.47 15.92 0.25
C TYR A 123 14.02 16.32 -0.04
N CYS A 124 13.07 15.47 0.35
CA CYS A 124 11.64 15.80 0.29
C CYS A 124 11.23 16.75 1.44
N SER A 125 11.95 16.71 2.57
CA SER A 125 11.57 17.37 3.82
C SER A 125 12.78 17.76 4.67
N LYS A 126 12.56 18.66 5.65
CA LYS A 126 13.60 19.04 6.62
C LYS A 126 13.93 17.87 7.55
N GLU A 127 12.93 17.04 7.83
CA GLU A 127 13.00 15.84 8.64
C GLU A 127 13.99 14.84 8.03
N HIS A 128 13.85 14.53 6.73
CA HIS A 128 14.77 13.62 6.02
C HIS A 128 16.17 14.22 5.88
N GLN A 129 16.29 15.52 5.63
CA GLN A 129 17.60 16.19 5.65
C GLN A 129 18.28 16.04 7.01
N THR A 130 17.55 16.25 8.10
CA THR A 130 18.09 16.17 9.45
C THR A 130 18.47 14.73 9.82
N LEU A 131 17.68 13.75 9.39
CA LEU A 131 17.95 12.34 9.59
C LEU A 131 19.24 11.91 8.87
N ASP A 132 19.35 12.20 7.57
CA ASP A 132 20.53 11.89 6.77
C ASP A 132 21.78 12.62 7.29
N TRP A 133 21.63 13.87 7.72
CA TRP A 133 22.71 14.66 8.31
C TRP A 133 23.33 13.97 9.54
N ARG A 134 22.49 13.45 10.44
CA ARG A 134 22.95 12.76 11.66
C ARG A 134 23.65 11.43 11.36
N LEU A 135 23.19 10.71 10.34
CA LEU A 135 23.60 9.33 10.08
C LEU A 135 24.74 9.17 9.06
N GLY A 136 25.04 10.19 8.26
CA GLY A 136 26.23 10.13 7.40
C GLY A 136 26.52 11.39 6.60
N HIS A 137 25.48 12.13 6.17
CA HIS A 137 25.70 13.24 5.25
C HIS A 137 26.58 14.35 5.84
N LYS A 138 26.58 14.60 7.16
CA LYS A 138 27.46 15.60 7.79
C LYS A 138 28.94 15.42 7.43
N GLN A 139 29.39 14.17 7.32
CA GLN A 139 30.79 13.82 7.02
C GLN A 139 31.04 13.84 5.50
N ALA A 140 30.08 13.32 4.72
CA ALA A 140 30.17 13.27 3.26
C ALA A 140 29.97 14.63 2.57
N CYS A 141 29.32 15.60 3.22
CA CYS A 141 28.94 16.89 2.63
C CYS A 141 30.14 17.72 2.13
N THR A 142 31.36 17.44 2.59
CA THR A 142 32.59 18.15 2.18
C THR A 142 33.48 17.36 1.22
N GLN A 143 33.10 16.13 0.86
CA GLN A 143 33.90 15.29 -0.05
C GLN A 143 33.52 15.59 -1.50
N ASP A 144 34.51 15.91 -2.33
CA ASP A 144 34.34 16.27 -3.75
C ASP A 144 34.07 15.06 -4.67
N HIS A 145 34.16 13.82 -4.16
CA HIS A 145 34.03 12.60 -4.93
C HIS A 145 32.88 11.69 -4.43
N LEU A 146 31.77 11.78 -5.17
CA LEU A 146 30.90 10.74 -5.77
C LEU A 146 30.80 9.30 -5.23
N ASP A 147 31.29 8.95 -4.03
CA ASP A 147 30.82 7.72 -3.38
C ASP A 147 29.55 8.05 -2.60
N HIS A 148 28.43 8.08 -3.33
CA HIS A 148 27.10 8.31 -2.78
C HIS A 148 26.57 7.07 -2.03
N THR A 149 27.38 6.49 -1.15
CA THR A 149 26.88 5.49 -0.21
C THR A 149 25.84 6.17 0.68
N VAL A 150 24.58 5.82 0.44
CA VAL A 150 23.46 6.29 1.24
C VAL A 150 23.42 5.38 2.47
N PRO A 151 23.61 5.91 3.70
CA PRO A 151 23.54 5.08 4.89
C PRO A 151 22.12 4.54 5.07
N ASP A 152 21.99 3.39 5.74
CA ASP A 152 20.67 2.90 6.14
C ASP A 152 20.10 3.82 7.23
N HIS A 153 19.12 4.65 6.85
CA HIS A 153 18.43 5.53 7.78
C HIS A 153 17.40 4.81 8.66
N ASN A 154 17.20 3.51 8.45
CA ASN A 154 16.09 2.73 8.98
C ASN A 154 14.71 3.34 8.65
N PHE A 155 14.60 4.14 7.58
CA PHE A 155 13.35 4.78 7.18
C PHE A 155 12.51 3.90 6.24
N LEU A 156 13.15 3.20 5.32
CA LEU A 156 12.49 2.30 4.37
C LEU A 156 12.32 0.91 5.00
N PHE A 157 11.31 0.18 4.51
CA PHE A 157 11.15 -1.24 4.83
C PHE A 157 12.18 -2.08 4.04
N PRO A 158 12.47 -3.30 4.48
CA PRO A 158 13.27 -4.23 3.68
C PRO A 158 12.60 -4.50 2.32
N GLU A 159 13.41 -4.68 1.28
CA GLU A 159 12.92 -4.92 -0.07
C GLU A 159 12.66 -6.42 -0.30
N PHE A 160 11.51 -6.74 -0.88
CA PHE A 160 11.10 -8.09 -1.25
C PHE A 160 10.38 -8.06 -2.60
N GLU A 161 10.39 -9.19 -3.30
CA GLU A 161 9.55 -9.43 -4.48
C GLU A 161 8.27 -10.15 -4.06
N ILE A 162 7.12 -9.73 -4.60
CA ILE A 162 5.84 -10.40 -4.39
C ILE A 162 5.70 -11.47 -5.45
N VAL A 163 5.69 -12.74 -5.04
CA VAL A 163 5.38 -13.87 -5.93
C VAL A 163 3.87 -13.92 -6.15
N ILE A 164 3.46 -13.99 -7.41
CA ILE A 164 2.05 -13.99 -7.80
C ILE A 164 1.65 -15.41 -8.17
N GLU A 165 0.65 -15.93 -7.47
CA GLU A 165 0.07 -17.26 -7.70
C GLU A 165 -1.44 -17.14 -7.90
N THR A 166 -2.03 -18.08 -8.64
CA THR A 166 -3.48 -18.08 -8.90
C THR A 166 -4.17 -18.78 -7.74
N GLU A 167 -5.18 -18.13 -7.16
CA GLU A 167 -6.03 -18.75 -6.14
C GLU A 167 -6.83 -19.90 -6.78
N GLU A 168 -6.70 -21.11 -6.24
CA GLU A 168 -7.50 -22.26 -6.69
C GLU A 168 -8.98 -22.04 -6.28
N GLU A 169 -9.91 -22.23 -7.21
CA GLU A 169 -11.34 -22.12 -6.91
C GLU A 169 -11.75 -23.24 -5.95
N ILE A 170 -12.17 -22.87 -4.74
CA ILE A 170 -12.77 -23.80 -3.79
C ILE A 170 -14.11 -24.23 -4.40
N VAL A 171 -14.17 -25.45 -4.95
CA VAL A 171 -15.45 -26.10 -5.24
C VAL A 171 -16.08 -26.41 -3.89
N PRO A 172 -17.21 -25.80 -3.50
CA PRO A 172 -17.81 -26.11 -2.22
C PRO A 172 -18.31 -27.55 -2.31
N GLU A 173 -17.66 -28.49 -1.62
CA GLU A 173 -18.35 -29.72 -1.24
C GLU A 173 -19.57 -29.29 -0.44
N VAL A 174 -20.72 -29.84 -0.83
CA VAL A 174 -22.04 -29.45 -0.37
C VAL A 174 -22.11 -29.64 1.16
N VAL A 175 -21.87 -28.57 1.91
CA VAL A 175 -22.08 -28.60 3.36
C VAL A 175 -23.60 -28.57 3.55
N GLU A 176 -24.16 -29.71 3.92
CA GLU A 176 -25.57 -29.86 4.28
C GLU A 176 -25.92 -28.77 5.32
N LYS A 177 -26.90 -27.92 4.99
CA LYS A 177 -27.47 -26.98 5.94
C LYS A 177 -28.19 -27.82 7.00
N GLU A 178 -27.61 -27.94 8.19
CA GLU A 178 -28.38 -28.35 9.36
C GLU A 178 -29.37 -27.22 9.67
N GLU A 179 -30.67 -27.52 9.53
CA GLU A 179 -31.76 -26.61 9.83
C GLU A 179 -31.80 -26.35 11.34
N ASP A 180 -31.65 -25.07 11.71
CA ASP A 180 -31.75 -24.59 13.08
C ASP A 180 -33.16 -24.87 13.65
N PHE A 181 -33.22 -25.56 14.78
CA PHE A 181 -34.47 -25.91 15.45
C PHE A 181 -34.96 -24.72 16.28
N GLU A 182 -36.02 -24.03 15.82
CA GLU A 182 -36.70 -22.98 16.59
C GLU A 182 -37.31 -23.56 17.89
N ILE A 183 -36.78 -23.18 19.06
CA ILE A 183 -37.49 -23.33 20.33
C ILE A 183 -38.22 -22.02 20.64
N THR A 184 -39.55 -22.07 20.49
CA THR A 184 -40.48 -21.03 20.92
C THR A 184 -40.52 -20.94 22.45
N GLY A 185 -40.17 -19.78 23.01
CA GLY A 185 -40.36 -19.47 24.43
C GLY A 185 -40.48 -17.97 24.67
N SER A 186 -41.72 -17.49 24.83
CA SER A 186 -42.03 -16.09 25.14
C SER A 186 -42.07 -15.86 26.66
N MET A 187 -41.27 -14.90 27.15
CA MET A 187 -41.69 -13.71 27.91
C MET A 187 -40.57 -13.20 28.85
N GLY A 188 -40.02 -12.02 28.52
CA GLY A 188 -39.25 -11.18 29.43
C GLY A 188 -38.58 -10.03 28.69
N LYS A 189 -38.98 -8.79 28.95
CA LYS A 189 -38.52 -7.54 28.27
C LYS A 189 -37.04 -7.15 28.57
N GLU A 190 -36.19 -8.11 28.93
CA GLU A 190 -34.74 -7.98 29.04
C GLU A 190 -34.00 -8.84 27.97
N SER A 191 -34.76 -9.48 27.07
CA SER A 191 -34.24 -10.42 26.07
C SER A 191 -33.77 -9.78 24.76
N GLU A 192 -34.16 -8.55 24.44
CA GLU A 192 -33.80 -7.93 23.15
C GLU A 192 -32.31 -7.56 23.12
N GLU A 193 -31.75 -7.08 24.23
CA GLU A 193 -30.33 -6.77 24.35
C GLU A 193 -29.48 -8.05 24.33
N LEU A 194 -29.83 -9.07 25.13
CA LEU A 194 -29.12 -10.36 25.13
C LEU A 194 -29.23 -11.13 23.80
N ASP A 195 -30.38 -11.08 23.13
CA ASP A 195 -30.57 -11.72 21.81
C ASP A 195 -29.83 -10.94 20.71
N SER A 196 -29.76 -9.60 20.83
CA SER A 196 -28.94 -8.78 19.94
C SER A 196 -27.44 -9.04 20.15
N MET A 197 -26.99 -9.27 21.38
CA MET A 197 -25.61 -9.63 21.71
C MET A 197 -25.25 -11.02 21.17
N ALA A 198 -26.11 -12.03 21.38
CA ALA A 198 -25.88 -13.39 20.85
C ALA A 198 -25.87 -13.43 19.31
N LYS A 199 -26.70 -12.61 18.66
CA LYS A 199 -26.69 -12.45 17.19
C LYS A 199 -25.46 -11.71 16.69
N HIS A 200 -24.93 -10.76 17.47
CA HIS A 200 -23.68 -10.06 17.14
C HIS A 200 -22.48 -11.02 17.20
N GLU A 201 -22.34 -11.75 18.30
CA GLU A 201 -21.27 -12.74 18.49
C GLU A 201 -21.30 -13.82 17.39
N SER A 202 -22.48 -14.36 17.07
CA SER A 202 -22.61 -15.36 16.00
C SER A 202 -22.29 -14.79 14.61
N ARG A 203 -22.58 -13.52 14.33
CA ARG A 203 -22.19 -12.87 13.06
C ARG A 203 -20.69 -12.63 12.98
N GLU A 204 -20.06 -12.16 14.06
CA GLU A 204 -18.62 -11.94 14.13
C GLU A 204 -17.84 -13.25 13.99
N ASP A 205 -18.26 -14.29 14.71
CA ASP A 205 -17.68 -15.63 14.59
C ASP A 205 -17.80 -16.15 13.16
N ASN A 206 -18.95 -15.99 12.50
CA ASN A 206 -19.13 -16.41 11.12
C ASN A 206 -18.19 -15.67 10.14
N ILE A 207 -17.97 -14.37 10.33
CA ILE A 207 -17.05 -13.58 9.49
C ILE A 207 -15.61 -14.05 9.71
N PHE A 208 -15.21 -14.23 10.96
CA PHE A 208 -13.87 -14.66 11.32
C PHE A 208 -13.58 -16.10 10.87
N GLN A 209 -14.56 -17.00 10.95
CA GLN A 209 -14.43 -18.38 10.45
C GLN A 209 -14.29 -18.41 8.92
N LYS A 210 -15.07 -17.59 8.20
CA LYS A 210 -14.89 -17.44 6.73
C LYS A 210 -13.50 -16.94 6.38
N PHE A 211 -13.03 -15.92 7.10
CA PHE A 211 -11.68 -15.39 6.93
C PHE A 211 -10.60 -16.46 7.18
N LYS A 212 -10.73 -17.20 8.29
CA LYS A 212 -9.82 -18.31 8.63
C LYS A 212 -9.84 -19.41 7.59
N ALA A 213 -11.01 -19.83 7.13
CA ALA A 213 -11.15 -20.89 6.12
C ALA A 213 -10.46 -20.49 4.82
N GLN A 214 -10.59 -19.22 4.40
CA GLN A 214 -9.94 -18.73 3.19
C GLN A 214 -8.41 -18.72 3.33
N ILE A 215 -7.89 -18.21 4.46
CA ILE A 215 -6.44 -18.11 4.71
C ILE A 215 -5.81 -19.47 5.03
N ALA A 216 -6.58 -20.44 5.50
CA ALA A 216 -6.05 -21.76 5.81
C ALA A 216 -5.40 -22.45 4.61
N LEU A 217 -5.82 -22.11 3.39
CA LEU A 217 -5.22 -22.59 2.15
C LEU A 217 -3.82 -22.02 1.92
N GLU A 218 -3.64 -20.72 2.15
CA GLU A 218 -2.35 -20.04 2.00
C GLU A 218 -2.08 -19.10 3.19
N PRO A 219 -1.57 -19.64 4.32
CA PRO A 219 -1.35 -18.86 5.54
C PRO A 219 -0.30 -17.77 5.41
N GLU A 220 0.62 -17.87 4.43
CA GLU A 220 1.67 -16.87 4.19
C GLU A 220 1.20 -15.75 3.24
N GLN A 221 -0.04 -15.80 2.75
CA GLN A 221 -0.61 -14.79 1.86
C GLN A 221 -0.51 -13.38 2.46
N ILE A 222 0.25 -12.50 1.81
CA ILE A 222 0.39 -11.09 2.21
C ILE A 222 -0.58 -10.15 1.48
N LEU A 223 -1.13 -10.59 0.35
CA LEU A 223 -1.98 -9.78 -0.53
C LEU A 223 -2.95 -10.69 -1.29
N ARG A 224 -4.19 -10.25 -1.41
CA ARG A 224 -5.22 -10.88 -2.23
C ARG A 224 -5.72 -9.89 -3.27
N TYR A 225 -5.52 -10.21 -4.55
CA TYR A 225 -5.92 -9.36 -5.66
C TYR A 225 -7.26 -9.84 -6.24
N GLY A 226 -8.19 -8.91 -6.44
CA GLY A 226 -9.54 -9.23 -6.94
C GLY A 226 -10.29 -7.97 -7.33
N ARG A 227 -10.01 -7.43 -8.52
CA ARG A 227 -10.67 -6.18 -8.93
C ARG A 227 -12.17 -6.40 -9.19
N GLY A 228 -13.01 -5.67 -8.45
CA GLY A 228 -14.46 -5.78 -8.51
C GLY A 228 -15.03 -6.97 -7.73
N THR A 229 -14.21 -7.70 -6.97
CA THR A 229 -14.70 -8.75 -6.06
C THR A 229 -15.06 -8.15 -4.70
N GLU A 230 -15.64 -8.96 -3.82
CA GLU A 230 -15.85 -8.56 -2.43
C GLU A 230 -14.56 -8.77 -1.60
N PRO A 231 -14.20 -7.83 -0.71
CA PRO A 231 -13.13 -8.03 0.26
C PRO A 231 -13.54 -9.05 1.34
N ILE A 232 -12.56 -9.76 1.89
CA ILE A 232 -12.71 -10.57 3.10
C ILE A 232 -12.23 -9.78 4.32
N TRP A 233 -13.01 -9.82 5.39
CA TRP A 233 -12.79 -9.03 6.60
C TRP A 233 -12.52 -9.93 7.81
N ILE A 234 -11.76 -9.42 8.77
CA ILE A 234 -11.42 -10.14 10.02
C ILE A 234 -12.58 -10.05 11.02
N SER A 235 -13.22 -8.89 11.08
CA SER A 235 -14.34 -8.60 11.97
C SER A 235 -15.53 -8.06 11.19
N GLY A 236 -16.74 -8.22 11.75
CA GLY A 236 -17.95 -7.54 11.29
C GLY A 236 -17.97 -6.04 11.60
N GLU A 237 -17.08 -5.59 12.48
CA GLU A 237 -16.90 -4.19 12.83
C GLU A 237 -16.05 -3.44 11.79
N ASN A 238 -16.32 -2.14 11.63
CA ASN A 238 -15.51 -1.25 10.80
C ASN A 238 -15.35 -1.74 9.34
N ILE A 239 -16.41 -2.35 8.79
CA ILE A 239 -16.54 -2.65 7.36
C ILE A 239 -17.11 -1.41 6.66
N PRO A 240 -16.47 -0.88 5.61
CA PRO A 240 -16.94 0.32 4.92
C PRO A 240 -18.28 0.08 4.23
N GLN A 241 -19.19 1.03 4.36
CA GLN A 241 -20.38 1.10 3.52
C GLN A 241 -20.07 1.84 2.21
N GLU A 242 -21.00 1.79 1.24
CA GLU A 242 -20.80 2.49 -0.04
C GLU A 242 -20.58 4.00 0.14
N GLU A 243 -21.18 4.60 1.17
CA GLU A 243 -21.07 6.03 1.45
C GLU A 243 -19.71 6.43 2.04
N ASP A 244 -19.03 5.48 2.68
CA ASP A 244 -17.70 5.69 3.28
C ASP A 244 -16.59 5.70 2.22
N ILE A 245 -16.89 5.16 1.02
CA ILE A 245 -15.95 5.08 -0.10
C ILE A 245 -16.20 6.30 -1.00
N PRO A 246 -15.32 7.32 -0.97
CA PRO A 246 -15.53 8.51 -1.77
C PRO A 246 -15.46 8.19 -3.27
N ASN A 247 -16.24 8.94 -4.05
CA ASN A 247 -16.14 8.90 -5.51
C ASN A 247 -14.75 9.37 -5.97
N CYS A 248 -14.32 8.85 -7.12
CA CYS A 248 -13.15 9.33 -7.82
C CYS A 248 -13.34 10.80 -8.23
N PRO A 249 -12.29 11.64 -8.31
CA PRO A 249 -12.41 13.02 -8.78
C PRO A 249 -13.03 13.18 -10.18
N CYS A 250 -13.03 12.14 -11.02
CA CYS A 250 -13.73 12.15 -12.31
C CYS A 250 -15.26 11.98 -12.19
N GLY A 251 -15.78 11.68 -11.00
CA GLY A 251 -17.20 11.44 -10.71
C GLY A 251 -17.60 9.96 -10.65
N ALA A 252 -16.75 9.03 -11.11
CA ALA A 252 -17.02 7.60 -11.05
C ALA A 252 -16.90 7.03 -9.62
N LYS A 253 -17.66 5.97 -9.32
CA LYS A 253 -17.47 5.19 -8.09
C LYS A 253 -16.08 4.55 -8.06
N ARG A 254 -15.57 4.30 -6.85
CA ARG A 254 -14.41 3.41 -6.65
C ARG A 254 -14.90 2.00 -6.36
N ILE A 255 -14.21 1.01 -6.91
CA ILE A 255 -14.48 -0.42 -6.69
C ILE A 255 -13.27 -1.04 -6.01
N PHE A 256 -13.50 -2.15 -5.30
CA PHE A 256 -12.42 -2.91 -4.69
C PHE A 256 -11.41 -3.38 -5.75
N GLU A 257 -10.13 -3.36 -5.39
CA GLU A 257 -9.03 -3.76 -6.26
C GLU A 257 -8.22 -4.91 -5.67
N PHE A 258 -7.75 -4.73 -4.45
CA PHE A 258 -7.00 -5.74 -3.71
C PHE A 258 -7.05 -5.43 -2.21
N GLN A 259 -6.72 -6.43 -1.40
CA GLN A 259 -6.52 -6.26 0.03
C GLN A 259 -5.13 -6.71 0.46
N VAL A 260 -4.56 -6.00 1.42
CA VAL A 260 -3.31 -6.36 2.10
C VAL A 260 -3.66 -7.09 3.39
N MET A 261 -3.02 -8.23 3.57
CA MET A 261 -3.24 -9.13 4.70
C MET A 261 -2.32 -8.75 5.87
N PRO A 262 -2.68 -9.11 7.12
CA PRO A 262 -1.86 -8.79 8.29
C PRO A 262 -0.52 -9.51 8.28
N GLN A 263 -0.40 -10.64 7.58
CA GLN A 263 0.83 -11.42 7.40
C GLN A 263 2.00 -10.58 6.90
N LEU A 264 1.74 -9.55 6.08
CA LEU A 264 2.79 -8.67 5.58
C LEU A 264 3.61 -8.03 6.71
N LEU A 265 2.98 -7.75 7.86
CA LEU A 265 3.63 -7.15 9.03
C LEU A 265 4.86 -7.93 9.50
N ASN A 266 4.85 -9.26 9.37
CA ASN A 266 5.96 -10.15 9.74
C ASN A 266 7.22 -9.88 8.92
N HIS A 267 7.07 -9.37 7.70
CA HIS A 267 8.19 -9.10 6.79
C HIS A 267 8.74 -7.67 6.92
N LEU A 268 7.95 -6.73 7.44
CA LEU A 268 8.33 -5.32 7.51
C LEU A 268 9.41 -5.02 8.56
N LYS A 269 9.67 -5.95 9.49
CA LYS A 269 10.61 -5.76 10.61
C LYS A 269 10.38 -4.42 11.33
N ALA A 270 9.11 -4.01 11.48
CA ALA A 270 8.73 -2.68 11.98
C ALA A 270 9.17 -2.44 13.44
N ASP A 271 9.42 -3.52 14.19
CA ASP A 271 9.89 -3.49 15.58
C ASP A 271 11.28 -2.89 15.77
N ARG A 272 12.10 -2.80 14.71
CA ARG A 272 13.47 -2.26 14.79
C ARG A 272 13.53 -0.81 15.28
N LEU A 273 12.40 -0.08 15.27
CA LEU A 273 12.31 1.31 15.72
C LEU A 273 11.44 1.51 16.97
N GLY A 274 10.91 0.44 17.59
CA GLY A 274 9.96 0.56 18.71
C GLY A 274 8.65 1.28 18.33
N LYS A 275 8.32 1.28 17.03
CA LYS A 275 7.14 1.93 16.42
C LYS A 275 6.43 0.88 15.59
N SER A 276 5.43 0.22 16.16
CA SER A 276 4.68 -0.83 15.45
C SER A 276 3.70 -0.19 14.47
N VAL A 277 3.81 -0.59 13.21
CA VAL A 277 2.73 -0.41 12.24
C VAL A 277 1.85 -1.64 12.36
N ASP A 278 0.55 -1.45 12.46
CA ASP A 278 -0.39 -2.54 12.68
C ASP A 278 -1.70 -2.29 11.91
N TRP A 279 -2.28 -3.37 11.41
CA TRP A 279 -3.58 -3.41 10.73
C TRP A 279 -4.09 -4.85 10.70
N GLY A 280 -5.42 -4.99 10.69
CA GLY A 280 -6.10 -6.22 10.33
C GLY A 280 -6.12 -6.38 8.81
N ILE A 281 -6.86 -5.52 8.11
CA ILE A 281 -6.99 -5.55 6.64
C ILE A 281 -6.83 -4.16 6.06
N LEU A 282 -6.05 -4.03 4.98
CA LEU A 282 -6.05 -2.82 4.16
C LEU A 282 -6.77 -3.11 2.85
N ALA A 283 -7.99 -2.61 2.68
CA ALA A 283 -8.75 -2.76 1.44
C ALA A 283 -8.51 -1.54 0.54
N VAL A 284 -8.00 -1.77 -0.68
CA VAL A 284 -7.71 -0.72 -1.65
C VAL A 284 -8.83 -0.66 -2.68
N PHE A 285 -9.34 0.55 -2.93
CA PHE A 285 -10.40 0.84 -3.86
C PHE A 285 -9.91 1.81 -4.94
N THR A 286 -10.13 1.47 -6.21
CA THR A 286 -9.70 2.29 -7.35
C THR A 286 -10.87 2.72 -8.22
N CYS A 287 -10.69 3.78 -9.01
CA CYS A 287 -11.70 4.25 -9.96
C CYS A 287 -12.23 3.12 -10.88
N ALA A 288 -13.56 2.93 -10.91
CA ALA A 288 -14.22 1.95 -11.79
C ALA A 288 -13.88 2.17 -13.26
N GLU A 289 -13.93 3.43 -13.71
CA GLU A 289 -13.61 3.87 -15.08
C GLU A 289 -12.12 3.98 -15.38
N ASN A 290 -11.26 3.69 -14.40
CA ASN A 290 -9.80 3.76 -14.53
C ASN A 290 -9.32 5.10 -15.14
N CYS A 291 -9.88 6.22 -14.67
CA CYS A 291 -9.69 7.53 -15.30
C CYS A 291 -8.22 7.98 -15.30
N SER A 292 -7.85 8.80 -16.29
CA SER A 292 -6.54 9.46 -16.36
C SER A 292 -6.73 10.95 -16.07
N LEU A 293 -6.38 11.40 -14.86
CA LEU A 293 -6.58 12.81 -14.46
C LEU A 293 -5.45 13.76 -14.93
N GLY A 294 -4.60 13.32 -15.87
CA GLY A 294 -3.53 14.14 -16.46
C GLY A 294 -2.31 14.41 -15.55
N THR A 295 -2.39 14.07 -14.25
CA THR A 295 -1.31 14.26 -13.26
C THR A 295 -0.31 13.11 -13.22
N GLY A 296 -0.53 12.04 -14.00
CA GLY A 296 0.24 10.80 -13.99
C GLY A 296 -0.07 9.89 -12.80
N TYR A 297 -0.08 10.46 -11.59
CA TYR A 297 -0.49 9.76 -10.37
C TYR A 297 -1.87 10.24 -9.93
N THR A 298 -2.78 9.30 -9.69
CA THR A 298 -4.13 9.51 -9.15
C THR A 298 -4.21 8.96 -7.74
N GLU A 299 -4.63 9.78 -6.77
CA GLU A 299 -4.86 9.31 -5.40
C GLU A 299 -6.13 8.44 -5.36
N GLU A 300 -5.94 7.19 -4.98
CA GLU A 300 -7.02 6.21 -4.81
C GLU A 300 -7.39 6.10 -3.32
N PHE A 301 -8.30 5.19 -2.98
CA PHE A 301 -8.80 5.07 -1.62
C PHE A 301 -8.29 3.79 -0.95
N VAL A 302 -8.01 3.89 0.35
CA VAL A 302 -7.61 2.76 1.18
C VAL A 302 -8.41 2.82 2.48
N TRP A 303 -9.07 1.70 2.78
CA TRP A 303 -9.76 1.47 4.04
C TRP A 303 -8.89 0.60 4.94
N LYS A 304 -8.84 0.92 6.23
CA LYS A 304 -8.11 0.16 7.24
C LYS A 304 -9.11 -0.42 8.24
N GLN A 305 -9.11 -1.74 8.35
CA GLN A 305 -9.68 -2.45 9.50
C GLN A 305 -8.53 -2.75 10.47
N ASP A 306 -8.68 -2.36 11.73
CA ASP A 306 -7.73 -2.70 12.80
C ASP A 306 -7.93 -4.16 13.25
N VAL A 307 -6.90 -4.76 13.85
CA VAL A 307 -7.06 -6.03 14.55
C VAL A 307 -7.92 -5.74 15.77
N THR A 308 -9.11 -6.34 15.85
CA THR A 308 -9.90 -6.30 17.08
C THR A 308 -9.13 -7.09 18.12
N ASP A 309 -8.79 -6.48 19.26
CA ASP A 309 -8.38 -7.23 20.44
C ASP A 309 -9.56 -8.14 20.79
N THR A 310 -9.47 -9.43 20.43
CA THR A 310 -10.38 -10.42 21.02
C THR A 310 -10.23 -10.29 22.54
N PRO A 311 -11.32 -9.98 23.27
CA PRO A 311 -11.25 -9.71 24.71
C PRO A 311 -10.70 -10.87 25.55
#